data_AF-A0A2V6GA17-F1
#
_entry.id   AF-A0A2V6GA17-F1
#
_cell.length_a   1.000
_cell.length_b   1.000
_cell.length_c   1.000
_cell.angle_alpha   90.00
_cell.angle_beta   90.00
_cell.angle_gamma   90.00
#
_symmetry.space_group_name_H-M   'P 1'
#
loop_
_entity.id
_entity.type
_entity.pdbx_description
1 polymer ?
#
loop_
_entity_poly.entity_id
_entity_poly.type
_entity_poly.pdbx_seq_one_letter_code
_entity_poly.pdbx_strand_id
1 'polypeptide(L)'
;MIAIVPKAKTTKAPRKRKAAARPRKKRDASLQARVESEFAQAVKSARSYVTSPARLHALAQEAAEKATALPKEAFEETWAYLQAMLRLVRAYARGDYRRVPATTLIVIVAALIYIVNPFDFIPDWVPGLGFPDDAFVLGIAVAKTKQTLDEFMAWEARRL
;
A
#
# COMPACT_ATOMS: atom_id res chain seq x y z
N MET A 1 -21.19 -38.63 81.88
CA MET A 1 -20.27 -39.63 81.26
C MET A 1 -20.10 -39.24 79.80
N ILE A 2 -18.98 -39.13 79.10
CA ILE A 2 -17.51 -39.23 79.29
C ILE A 2 -16.93 -38.41 78.12
N ALA A 3 -15.84 -37.68 78.33
CA ALA A 3 -15.09 -36.94 77.30
C ALA A 3 -14.34 -37.88 76.33
N ILE A 4 -14.02 -37.43 75.11
CA ILE A 4 -12.72 -37.63 74.42
C ILE A 4 -12.61 -36.61 73.27
N VAL A 5 -11.50 -35.86 73.27
CA VAL A 5 -10.85 -35.14 72.14
C VAL A 5 -9.45 -35.78 72.08
N PRO A 6 -8.80 -36.11 70.93
CA PRO A 6 -7.99 -35.10 70.21
C PRO A 6 -7.59 -35.30 68.71
N LYS A 7 -7.08 -34.18 68.14
CA LYS A 7 -5.93 -33.97 67.22
C LYS A 7 -6.00 -34.12 65.67
N ALA A 8 -6.02 -32.94 65.01
CA ALA A 8 -5.25 -32.39 63.88
C ALA A 8 -4.53 -33.26 62.82
N LYS A 9 -4.63 -32.86 61.51
CA LYS A 9 -3.53 -32.28 60.68
C LYS A 9 -3.88 -32.10 59.16
N THR A 10 -3.60 -30.88 58.65
CA THR A 10 -2.92 -30.51 57.38
C THR A 10 -3.52 -30.71 55.96
N THR A 11 -3.82 -29.56 55.33
CA THR A 11 -3.39 -29.08 53.97
C THR A 11 -3.94 -29.70 52.67
N LYS A 12 -4.67 -28.89 51.87
CA LYS A 12 -4.26 -28.31 50.55
C LYS A 12 -5.48 -27.84 49.73
N ALA A 13 -5.45 -26.58 49.30
CA ALA A 13 -6.43 -25.98 48.39
C ALA A 13 -6.26 -26.47 46.93
N PRO A 14 -7.33 -26.60 46.12
CA PRO A 14 -7.18 -26.79 44.69
C PRO A 14 -7.04 -25.44 43.96
N ARG A 15 -5.91 -25.31 43.26
CA ARG A 15 -5.50 -24.19 42.39
C ARG A 15 -6.52 -23.86 41.30
N LYS A 16 -6.89 -22.58 41.18
CA LYS A 16 -7.44 -21.99 39.94
C LYS A 16 -6.42 -22.13 38.81
N ARG A 17 -6.72 -22.90 37.75
CA ARG A 17 -5.95 -22.88 36.50
C ARG A 17 -6.31 -21.59 35.74
N LYS A 18 -5.45 -20.57 35.82
CA LYS A 18 -5.47 -19.44 34.87
C LYS A 18 -4.89 -19.93 33.54
N ALA A 19 -5.72 -20.03 32.51
CA ALA A 19 -5.24 -20.14 31.14
C ALA A 19 -4.54 -18.82 30.76
N ALA A 20 -3.24 -18.88 30.53
CA ALA A 20 -2.43 -17.72 30.15
C ALA A 20 -2.64 -17.40 28.66
N ALA A 21 -3.25 -16.25 28.36
CA ALA A 21 -3.30 -15.69 27.02
C ALA A 21 -1.87 -15.29 26.58
N ARG A 22 -1.40 -15.81 25.43
CA ARG A 22 -0.12 -15.42 24.83
C ARG A 22 -0.14 -13.93 24.42
N PRO A 23 0.96 -13.17 24.59
CA PRO A 23 1.00 -11.75 24.29
C PRO A 23 1.07 -11.52 22.77
N ARG A 24 0.05 -10.84 22.21
CA ARG A 24 -0.07 -10.47 20.78
C ARG A 24 1.02 -9.50 20.28
N LYS A 25 1.72 -8.82 21.19
CA LYS A 25 2.59 -7.65 20.92
C LYS A 25 3.83 -7.89 20.04
N LYS A 26 4.31 -9.14 19.88
CA LYS A 26 5.50 -9.44 19.05
C LYS A 26 5.21 -9.60 17.56
N ARG A 27 3.98 -9.98 17.19
CA ARG A 27 3.58 -10.14 15.77
C ARG A 27 3.49 -8.79 15.06
N ASP A 28 2.92 -7.79 15.74
CA ASP A 28 2.67 -6.47 15.15
C ASP A 28 3.96 -5.72 14.80
N ALA A 29 4.98 -5.78 15.66
CA ALA A 29 6.28 -5.14 15.40
C ALA A 29 7.04 -5.78 14.22
N SER A 30 6.95 -7.10 14.07
CA SER A 30 7.57 -7.81 12.92
C SER A 30 6.84 -7.56 11.61
N LEU A 31 5.51 -7.39 11.65
CA LEU A 31 4.72 -6.98 10.50
C LEU A 31 5.03 -5.54 10.12
N GLN A 32 5.07 -4.62 11.08
CA GLN A 32 5.42 -3.21 10.85
C GLN A 32 6.83 -3.05 10.25
N ALA A 33 7.83 -3.74 10.79
CA ALA A 33 9.18 -3.70 10.24
C ALA A 33 9.28 -4.27 8.81
N ARG A 34 8.48 -5.30 8.50
CA ARG A 34 8.40 -5.86 7.14
C ARG A 34 7.68 -4.92 6.18
N VAL A 35 6.52 -4.38 6.56
CA VAL A 35 5.81 -3.33 5.82
C VAL A 35 6.75 -2.16 5.52
N GLU A 36 7.52 -1.70 6.52
CA GLU A 36 8.48 -0.61 6.34
C GLU A 36 9.62 -0.99 5.38
N SER A 37 10.17 -2.20 5.50
CA SER A 37 11.24 -2.66 4.61
C SER A 37 10.77 -2.84 3.16
N GLU A 38 9.51 -3.22 2.98
CA GLU A 38 8.90 -3.47 1.68
C GLU A 38 8.44 -2.15 1.05
N PHE A 39 7.97 -1.22 1.86
CA PHE A 39 7.78 0.17 1.45
C PHE A 39 9.12 0.82 1.06
N ALA A 40 10.20 0.58 1.81
CA ALA A 40 11.52 1.07 1.47
C ALA A 40 12.04 0.44 0.17
N GLN A 41 11.79 -0.85 -0.07
CA GLN A 41 12.06 -1.49 -1.35
C GLN A 41 11.20 -0.91 -2.47
N ALA A 42 9.90 -0.71 -2.25
CA ALA A 42 9.00 -0.11 -3.22
C ALA A 42 9.45 1.30 -3.61
N VAL A 43 9.88 2.11 -2.62
CA VAL A 43 10.46 3.43 -2.83
C VAL A 43 11.80 3.35 -3.58
N LYS A 44 12.64 2.35 -3.30
CA LYS A 44 13.92 2.13 -4.00
C LYS A 44 13.70 1.72 -5.45
N SER A 45 12.75 0.82 -5.71
CA SER A 45 12.35 0.38 -7.04
C SER A 45 11.74 1.54 -7.84
N ALA A 46 10.82 2.31 -7.23
CA ALA A 46 10.25 3.50 -7.84
C ALA A 46 11.30 4.57 -8.16
N ARG A 47 12.33 4.76 -7.31
CA ARG A 47 13.48 5.63 -7.62
C ARG A 47 14.24 5.19 -8.87
N SER A 48 14.33 3.88 -9.15
CA SER A 48 14.97 3.36 -10.37
C SER A 48 14.17 3.67 -11.65
N TYR A 49 12.83 3.82 -11.53
CA TYR A 49 12.00 4.29 -12.64
C TYR A 49 12.18 5.81 -12.82
N VAL A 50 12.08 6.59 -11.75
CA VAL A 50 12.16 8.06 -11.82
C VAL A 50 13.51 8.56 -12.36
N THR A 51 14.58 7.78 -12.18
CA THR A 51 15.92 8.09 -12.69
C THR A 51 16.15 7.75 -14.16
N SER A 52 15.23 7.00 -14.79
CA SER A 52 15.32 6.62 -16.20
C SER A 52 14.07 7.05 -16.99
N PRO A 53 14.16 8.11 -17.82
CA PRO A 53 13.07 8.54 -18.68
C PRO A 53 12.49 7.42 -19.56
N ALA A 54 13.33 6.53 -20.07
CA ALA A 54 12.90 5.39 -20.89
C ALA A 54 12.01 4.42 -20.11
N ARG A 55 12.35 4.11 -18.85
CA ARG A 55 11.55 3.24 -17.99
C ARG A 55 10.20 3.86 -17.63
N LEU A 56 10.17 5.18 -17.37
CA LEU A 56 8.90 5.88 -17.14
C LEU A 56 7.99 5.84 -18.37
N HIS A 57 8.56 6.00 -19.56
CA HIS A 57 7.80 5.93 -20.79
C HIS A 57 7.22 4.52 -21.01
N ALA A 58 8.04 3.48 -20.87
CA ALA A 58 7.60 2.09 -20.98
C ALA A 58 6.49 1.77 -19.98
N LEU A 59 6.68 2.12 -18.70
CA LEU A 59 5.67 1.95 -17.66
C LEU A 59 4.34 2.63 -18.03
N ALA A 60 4.39 3.87 -18.52
CA ALA A 60 3.18 4.60 -18.93
C ALA A 60 2.54 4.06 -20.22
N GLN A 61 3.27 3.32 -21.06
CA GLN A 61 2.70 2.61 -22.21
C GLN A 61 1.99 1.33 -21.73
N GLU A 62 2.71 0.48 -20.99
CA GLU A 62 2.17 -0.77 -20.43
C GLU A 62 0.94 -0.51 -19.55
N ALA A 63 0.99 0.49 -18.67
CA ALA A 63 -0.13 0.85 -17.81
C ALA A 63 -1.33 1.36 -18.61
N ALA A 64 -1.11 2.05 -19.73
CA ALA A 64 -2.19 2.50 -20.59
C ALA A 64 -2.84 1.34 -21.34
N GLU A 65 -2.04 0.37 -21.81
CA GLU A 65 -2.54 -0.85 -22.43
C GLU A 65 -3.40 -1.65 -21.45
N LYS A 66 -2.92 -1.86 -20.21
CA LYS A 66 -3.70 -2.52 -19.16
C LYS A 66 -4.97 -1.76 -18.80
N ALA A 67 -4.89 -0.43 -18.72
CA ALA A 67 -6.07 0.40 -18.44
C ALA A 67 -7.20 0.17 -19.46
N THR A 68 -6.91 -0.12 -20.73
CA THR A 68 -7.96 -0.41 -21.73
C THR A 68 -8.80 -1.66 -21.41
N ALA A 69 -8.25 -2.59 -20.64
CA ALA A 69 -8.94 -3.82 -20.23
C ALA A 69 -9.69 -3.68 -18.90
N LEU A 70 -9.57 -2.53 -18.21
CA LEU A 70 -10.21 -2.29 -16.93
C LEU A 70 -11.66 -1.80 -17.11
N PRO A 71 -12.62 -2.28 -16.29
CA PRO A 71 -13.99 -1.76 -16.30
C PRO A 71 -14.00 -0.35 -15.74
N LYS A 72 -14.28 0.66 -16.57
CA LYS A 72 -14.23 2.08 -16.17
C LYS A 72 -15.18 2.40 -15.02
N GLU A 73 -16.31 1.68 -14.97
CA GLU A 73 -17.37 1.81 -13.98
C GLU A 73 -16.88 1.47 -12.57
N ALA A 74 -15.87 0.59 -12.44
CA ALA A 74 -15.28 0.27 -11.15
C ALA A 74 -14.45 1.43 -10.55
N PHE A 75 -14.03 2.38 -11.38
CA PHE A 75 -13.11 3.45 -11.00
C PHE A 75 -13.76 4.83 -10.91
N GLU A 76 -14.98 5.02 -11.43
CA GLU A 76 -15.77 6.26 -11.32
C GLU A 76 -14.90 7.53 -11.52
N GLU A 77 -14.81 8.40 -10.51
CA GLU A 77 -14.04 9.65 -10.53
C GLU A 77 -12.52 9.42 -10.59
N THR A 78 -12.02 8.28 -10.11
CA THR A 78 -10.58 7.95 -10.13
C THR A 78 -10.06 7.63 -11.53
N TRP A 79 -10.95 7.28 -12.46
CA TRP A 79 -10.59 7.00 -13.86
C TRP A 79 -9.92 8.22 -14.52
N ALA A 80 -10.47 9.41 -14.33
CA ALA A 80 -9.89 10.65 -14.86
C ALA A 80 -8.48 10.91 -14.32
N TYR A 81 -8.25 10.60 -13.04
CA TYR A 81 -6.93 10.72 -12.42
C TYR A 81 -5.96 9.65 -12.90
N LEU A 82 -6.40 8.42 -13.17
CA LEU A 82 -5.55 7.41 -13.82
C LEU A 82 -5.06 7.90 -15.17
N GLN A 83 -5.96 8.45 -16.00
CA GLN A 83 -5.60 9.04 -17.28
C GLN A 83 -4.64 10.25 -17.12
N ALA A 84 -4.83 11.06 -16.07
CA ALA A 84 -3.91 12.15 -15.74
C ALA A 84 -2.53 11.65 -15.29
N MET A 85 -2.47 10.58 -14.49
CA MET A 85 -1.22 9.94 -14.06
C MET A 85 -0.39 9.45 -15.26
N LEU A 86 -1.03 8.76 -16.21
CA LEU A 86 -0.37 8.29 -17.44
C LEU A 86 0.22 9.45 -18.25
N ARG A 87 -0.56 10.53 -18.43
CA ARG A 87 -0.12 11.73 -19.16
C ARG A 87 1.01 12.47 -18.42
N LEU A 88 0.90 12.61 -17.10
CA LEU A 88 1.91 13.24 -16.26
C LEU A 88 3.23 12.49 -16.34
N VAL A 89 3.22 11.16 -16.22
CA VAL A 89 4.45 10.35 -16.29
C VAL A 89 5.10 10.48 -17.66
N ARG A 90 4.33 10.48 -18.75
CA ARG A 90 4.87 10.72 -20.10
C ARG A 90 5.45 12.13 -20.27
N ALA A 91 4.75 13.15 -19.78
CA ALA A 91 5.24 14.53 -19.81
C ALA A 91 6.51 14.71 -18.98
N TYR A 92 6.58 14.06 -17.82
CA TYR A 92 7.78 14.02 -16.99
C TYR A 92 8.91 13.27 -17.70
N ALA A 93 8.66 12.12 -18.32
CA ALA A 93 9.67 11.38 -19.08
C ALA A 93 10.27 12.23 -20.21
N ARG A 94 9.43 12.95 -20.97
CA ARG A 94 9.88 13.87 -22.05
C ARG A 94 10.53 15.15 -21.56
N GLY A 95 10.37 15.51 -20.29
CA GLY A 95 10.85 16.77 -19.73
C GLY A 95 9.93 17.97 -19.95
N ASP A 96 8.74 17.76 -20.51
CA ASP A 96 7.71 18.80 -20.71
C ASP A 96 7.20 19.39 -19.39
N TYR A 97 7.14 18.55 -18.33
CA TYR A 97 6.59 18.93 -17.04
C TYR A 97 7.46 18.38 -15.89
N ARG A 98 8.06 19.28 -15.11
CA ARG A 98 8.93 18.95 -13.96
C ARG A 98 8.39 19.45 -12.61
N ARG A 99 7.23 20.10 -12.60
CA ARG A 99 6.59 20.64 -11.39
C ARG A 99 5.86 19.54 -10.61
N VAL A 100 6.61 18.51 -10.18
CA VAL A 100 6.08 17.34 -9.47
C VAL A 100 6.98 17.05 -8.27
N PRO A 101 6.47 17.06 -7.03
CA PRO A 101 7.25 16.62 -5.89
C PRO A 101 7.72 15.17 -6.06
N ALA A 102 8.96 14.86 -5.70
CA ALA A 102 9.54 13.53 -5.90
C ALA A 102 8.71 12.43 -5.22
N THR A 103 8.20 12.69 -4.01
CA THR A 103 7.32 11.78 -3.28
C THR A 103 6.00 11.52 -4.02
N THR A 104 5.38 12.57 -4.58
CA THR A 104 4.16 12.43 -5.39
C THR A 104 4.42 11.58 -6.63
N LEU A 105 5.52 11.85 -7.34
CA LEU A 105 5.88 11.06 -8.51
C LEU A 105 6.10 9.58 -8.18
N ILE A 106 6.72 9.28 -7.04
CA ILE A 106 6.89 7.91 -6.55
C ILE A 106 5.54 7.23 -6.31
N VAL A 107 4.59 7.92 -5.68
CA VAL A 107 3.23 7.38 -5.43
C VAL A 107 2.50 7.11 -6.75
N ILE A 108 2.60 8.03 -7.71
CA ILE A 108 2.00 7.87 -9.05
C ILE A 108 2.63 6.65 -9.76
N VAL A 109 3.96 6.56 -9.77
CA VAL A 109 4.67 5.43 -10.39
C VAL A 109 4.30 4.11 -9.71
N ALA A 110 4.21 4.06 -8.38
CA ALA A 110 3.80 2.87 -7.65
C ALA A 110 2.37 2.44 -8.02
N ALA A 111 1.44 3.39 -8.13
CA ALA A 111 0.07 3.11 -8.56
C ALA A 111 0.03 2.54 -9.98
N LEU A 112 0.81 3.11 -10.92
CA LEU A 112 0.86 2.60 -12.30
C LEU A 112 1.50 1.22 -12.40
N ILE A 113 2.55 0.95 -11.62
CA ILE A 113 3.15 -0.39 -11.56
C ILE A 113 2.12 -1.42 -11.09
N TYR A 114 1.32 -1.06 -10.08
CA TYR A 114 0.26 -1.94 -9.59
C TYR A 114 -0.78 -2.26 -10.68
N ILE A 115 -1.15 -1.29 -11.52
CA ILE A 115 -2.04 -1.51 -12.67
C ILE A 115 -1.39 -2.42 -13.75
N VAL A 116 -0.08 -2.32 -13.94
CA VAL A 116 0.65 -3.17 -14.91
C VAL A 116 0.74 -4.61 -14.43
N ASN A 117 1.18 -4.79 -13.19
CA ASN A 117 1.36 -6.07 -12.56
C ASN A 117 1.10 -5.95 -11.04
N PRO A 118 -0.11 -6.28 -10.55
CA PRO A 118 -0.46 -6.15 -9.14
C PRO A 118 0.38 -7.04 -8.23
N PHE A 119 0.99 -8.11 -8.77
CA PHE A 119 1.79 -9.07 -8.02
C PHE A 119 3.29 -8.69 -7.90
N ASP A 120 3.77 -7.67 -8.60
CA ASP A 120 5.21 -7.36 -8.67
C ASP A 120 5.75 -6.66 -7.41
N PHE A 121 4.90 -5.90 -6.72
CA PHE A 121 5.28 -5.07 -5.56
C PHE A 121 4.63 -5.51 -4.25
N ILE A 122 3.63 -6.39 -4.31
CA ILE A 122 3.09 -7.03 -3.11
C ILE A 122 4.01 -8.21 -2.80
N PRO A 123 4.81 -8.15 -1.74
CA PRO A 123 5.76 -9.21 -1.48
C PRO A 123 4.99 -10.36 -0.80
N ASP A 124 5.38 -11.62 -1.05
CA ASP A 124 4.63 -12.85 -0.76
C ASP A 124 4.22 -13.10 0.72
N TRP A 125 4.37 -12.13 1.61
CA TRP A 125 4.21 -12.23 3.07
C TRP A 125 2.88 -11.70 3.61
N VAL A 126 1.88 -11.49 2.76
CA VAL A 126 0.55 -11.07 3.21
C VAL A 126 -0.50 -12.20 3.11
N PRO A 127 -0.31 -13.37 3.76
CA PRO A 127 -1.37 -14.36 3.85
C PRO A 127 -2.50 -13.81 4.74
N GLY A 128 -3.64 -13.51 4.12
CA GLY A 128 -4.88 -13.15 4.83
C GLY A 128 -5.32 -11.67 4.76
N LEU A 129 -4.55 -10.78 4.12
CA LEU A 129 -5.19 -9.61 3.50
C LEU A 129 -5.66 -10.07 2.13
N GLY A 130 -6.97 -10.01 1.87
CA GLY A 130 -7.46 -10.11 0.51
C GLY A 130 -6.72 -9.10 -0.37
N PHE A 131 -6.48 -9.44 -1.64
CA PHE A 131 -5.90 -8.50 -2.60
C PHE A 131 -6.70 -7.20 -2.53
N PRO A 132 -6.04 -6.04 -2.31
CA PRO A 132 -6.76 -4.79 -2.35
C PRO A 132 -7.36 -4.64 -3.74
N ASP A 133 -8.66 -4.33 -3.79
CA ASP A 133 -9.34 -4.03 -5.05
C ASP A 133 -8.58 -2.92 -5.79
N ASP A 134 -8.39 -3.07 -7.11
CA ASP A 134 -7.59 -2.13 -7.90
C ASP A 134 -8.08 -0.67 -7.76
N ALA A 135 -9.40 -0.48 -7.55
CA ALA A 135 -9.98 0.83 -7.31
C ALA A 135 -9.60 1.40 -5.93
N PHE A 136 -9.41 0.56 -4.91
CA PHE A 136 -8.99 1.01 -3.58
C PHE A 136 -7.56 1.54 -3.59
N VAL A 137 -6.63 0.81 -4.25
CA VAL A 137 -5.24 1.24 -4.38
C VAL A 137 -5.17 2.56 -5.15
N LEU A 138 -5.88 2.65 -6.28
CA LEU A 138 -5.94 3.87 -7.06
C LEU A 138 -6.56 5.02 -6.25
N GLY A 139 -7.64 4.78 -5.50
CA GLY A 139 -8.29 5.77 -4.64
C GLY A 139 -7.33 6.37 -3.60
N ILE A 140 -6.51 5.54 -2.94
CA ILE A 140 -5.47 6.03 -2.02
C ILE A 140 -4.42 6.86 -2.76
N ALA A 141 -3.97 6.41 -3.92
CA ALA A 141 -3.00 7.13 -4.73
C ALA A 141 -3.55 8.50 -5.16
N VAL A 142 -4.80 8.56 -5.62
CA VAL A 142 -5.50 9.80 -5.98
C VAL A 142 -5.60 10.71 -4.76
N ALA A 143 -6.05 10.22 -3.61
CA ALA A 143 -6.15 11.03 -2.38
C ALA A 143 -4.80 11.68 -1.99
N LYS A 144 -3.68 10.99 -2.22
CA LYS A 144 -2.33 11.49 -1.92
C LYS A 144 -1.76 12.43 -2.98
N THR A 145 -2.24 12.37 -4.21
CA THR A 145 -1.61 13.02 -5.38
C THR A 145 -2.52 14.01 -6.09
N LYS A 146 -3.78 14.10 -5.67
CA LYS A 146 -4.84 14.91 -6.29
C LYS A 146 -4.41 16.34 -6.57
N GLN A 147 -3.83 17.04 -5.60
CA GLN A 147 -3.39 18.42 -5.80
C GLN A 147 -2.41 18.55 -6.98
N THR A 148 -1.38 17.70 -7.03
CA THR A 148 -0.40 17.74 -8.13
C THR A 148 -1.03 17.34 -9.47
N LEU A 149 -1.97 16.39 -9.47
CA LEU A 149 -2.69 16.00 -10.68
C LEU A 149 -3.61 17.14 -11.18
N ASP A 150 -4.30 17.84 -10.27
CA ASP A 150 -5.13 19.00 -10.61
C ASP A 150 -4.27 20.13 -11.20
N GLU A 151 -3.13 20.43 -10.59
CA GLU A 151 -2.16 21.42 -11.09
C GLU A 151 -1.62 21.05 -12.48
N PHE A 152 -1.36 19.76 -12.71
CA PHE A 152 -0.94 19.24 -14.00
C PHE A 152 -2.04 19.38 -15.06
N MET A 153 -3.27 18.96 -14.76
CA MET A 153 -4.41 19.06 -15.67
C MET A 153 -4.73 20.52 -16.01
N ALA A 154 -4.66 21.42 -15.03
CA ALA A 154 -4.83 22.86 -15.27
C ALA A 154 -3.71 23.44 -16.15
N TRP A 155 -2.48 22.93 -16.03
CA TRP A 155 -1.39 23.31 -16.93
C TRP A 155 -1.61 22.79 -18.36
N GLU A 156 -2.07 21.55 -18.54
CA GLU A 156 -2.40 21.01 -19.87
C GLU A 156 -3.50 21.82 -20.55
N ALA A 157 -4.55 22.18 -19.81
CA ALA A 157 -5.67 22.97 -20.34
C ALA A 157 -5.24 24.37 -20.81
N ARG A 158 -4.14 24.93 -20.28
CA ARG A 158 -3.58 26.21 -20.73
C ARG A 158 -2.66 26.09 -21.94
N ARG A 159 -2.30 24.87 -22.35
CA ARG A 159 -1.39 24.60 -23.49
C ARG A 159 -2.14 24.28 -24.77
N LEU A 160 -3.43 23.94 -24.65
CA LEU A 160 -4.39 23.75 -25.74
C LEU A 160 -5.02 25.09 -26.12
#